data_AF-A0AAW9I6F2-F1
#
_entry.id   AF-A0AAW9I6F2-F1
#
_cell.length_a   1.000
_cell.length_b   1.000
_cell.length_c   1.000
_cell.angle_alpha   90.00
_cell.angle_beta   90.00
_cell.angle_gamma   90.00
#
_symmetry.space_group_name_H-M   'P 1'
#
loop_
_entity.id
_entity.type
_entity.pdbx_description
1 polymer ?
#
loop_
_entity_poly.entity_id
_entity_poly.type
_entity_poly.pdbx_seq_one_letter_code
_entity_poly.pdbx_strand_id
1 'polypeptide(L)'
;MKKIKNTMLEMISHCDCSRTFEACPNCPKHFIDLTEEQKEILCNWIDLNLTRIKDVNNRTLDSYGLKGRFERSPGGFYILNGAFKGAMVHMGYKHSKGINWYFNIKKVK
;
A
#
# COMPACT_ATOMS: atom_id res chain seq x y z
N MET A 1 12.74 13.39 14.56
CA MET A 1 11.33 13.54 14.14
C MET A 1 11.21 14.43 12.89
N LYS A 2 11.53 13.91 11.69
CA LYS A 2 11.44 14.68 10.42
C LYS A 2 10.84 13.92 9.22
N LYS A 3 10.37 12.67 9.37
CA LYS A 3 9.97 11.82 8.22
C LYS A 3 8.50 11.86 7.81
N ILE A 4 7.58 12.36 8.64
CA ILE A 4 6.12 12.24 8.39
C ILE A 4 5.61 13.23 7.33
N LYS A 5 6.25 14.40 7.17
CA LYS A 5 5.74 15.46 6.27
C LYS A 5 5.95 15.19 4.77
N ASN A 6 6.86 14.28 4.40
CA ASN A 6 7.17 13.98 2.99
C ASN A 6 6.22 12.95 2.36
N THR A 7 5.59 12.09 3.15
CA THR A 7 4.86 10.92 2.65
C THR A 7 3.51 11.27 2.01
N MET A 8 2.79 12.27 2.52
CA MET A 8 1.52 12.72 1.92
C MET A 8 1.72 13.35 0.52
N LEU A 9 2.82 14.07 0.31
CA LEU A 9 3.17 14.65 -1.01
C LEU A 9 3.49 13.57 -2.05
N GLU A 10 4.18 12.49 -1.65
CA GLU A 10 4.48 11.36 -2.55
C GLU A 10 3.22 10.62 -2.99
N MET A 11 2.23 10.48 -2.10
CA MET A 11 0.92 9.87 -2.41
C MET A 11 0.09 10.73 -3.38
N ILE A 12 0.33 12.05 -3.39
CA ILE A 12 -0.33 12.99 -4.30
C ILE A 12 0.27 12.94 -5.72
N SER A 13 1.59 12.78 -5.84
CA SER A 13 2.30 12.84 -7.12
C SER A 13 2.14 11.61 -8.03
N HIS A 14 1.66 10.47 -7.52
CA HIS A 14 1.58 9.21 -8.26
C HIS A 14 0.17 8.87 -8.77
N CYS A 15 -0.82 9.75 -8.57
CA CYS A 15 -2.20 9.48 -8.93
C CYS A 15 -2.58 10.23 -10.21
N ASP A 16 -2.44 9.55 -11.35
CA ASP A 16 -2.74 10.06 -12.70
C ASP A 16 -4.24 9.90 -13.03
N CYS A 17 -5.11 10.36 -12.12
CA CYS A 17 -6.56 10.16 -12.23
C CYS A 17 -7.20 11.37 -12.93
N SER A 18 -7.17 11.39 -14.26
CA SER A 18 -7.88 12.37 -15.07
C SER A 18 -9.28 11.85 -15.44
N ARG A 19 -10.30 12.40 -14.76
CA ARG A 19 -11.72 12.46 -15.15
C ARG A 19 -12.50 11.13 -15.31
N THR A 20 -13.10 10.66 -14.23
CA THR A 20 -14.51 10.17 -14.18
C THR A 20 -14.97 10.20 -12.72
N PHE A 21 -16.28 10.27 -12.49
CA PHE A 21 -16.92 10.41 -11.17
C PHE A 21 -16.75 9.20 -10.23
N GLU A 22 -15.98 8.19 -10.64
CA GLU A 22 -15.62 7.02 -9.83
C GLU A 22 -14.16 7.16 -9.39
N ALA A 23 -13.94 7.31 -8.08
CA ALA A 23 -12.60 7.39 -7.51
C ALA A 23 -11.77 6.16 -7.94
N CYS A 24 -10.61 6.39 -8.57
CA CYS A 24 -9.75 5.32 -9.07
C CYS A 24 -9.35 4.36 -7.92
N PRO A 25 -9.80 3.09 -7.91
CA PRO A 25 -9.59 2.16 -6.80
C PRO A 25 -8.12 1.78 -6.59
N ASN A 26 -7.24 2.24 -7.48
CA ASN A 26 -5.80 2.01 -7.45
C ASN A 26 -5.00 3.23 -6.97
N CYS A 27 -5.66 4.35 -6.63
CA CYS A 27 -5.03 5.58 -6.19
C CYS A 27 -4.50 5.44 -4.75
N PRO A 28 -3.18 5.65 -4.50
CA PRO A 28 -2.59 5.54 -3.16
C PRO A 28 -3.23 6.43 -2.09
N LYS A 29 -3.88 7.52 -2.50
CA LYS A 29 -4.58 8.45 -1.60
C LYS A 29 -5.67 7.79 -0.77
N HIS A 30 -6.25 6.67 -1.21
CA HIS A 30 -7.26 5.95 -0.46
C HIS A 30 -6.81 5.43 0.91
N PHE A 31 -5.51 5.42 1.18
CA PHE A 31 -5.01 5.16 2.53
C PHE A 31 -5.36 6.29 3.51
N ILE A 32 -5.46 7.53 3.04
CA ILE A 32 -5.84 8.69 3.88
C ILE A 32 -7.29 8.56 4.33
N ASP A 33 -8.15 8.00 3.47
CA ASP A 33 -9.58 7.82 3.70
C ASP A 33 -9.89 6.73 4.75
N LEU A 34 -8.91 5.89 5.12
CA LEU A 34 -9.06 4.93 6.21
C LEU A 34 -9.14 5.63 7.56
N THR A 35 -9.87 5.03 8.51
CA THR A 35 -9.83 5.48 9.92
C THR A 35 -8.45 5.23 10.51
N GLU A 36 -8.10 5.91 11.60
CA GLU A 36 -6.81 5.71 12.28
C GLU A 36 -6.63 4.26 12.76
N GLU A 37 -7.70 3.64 13.28
CA GLU A 37 -7.70 2.22 13.66
C GLU A 37 -7.43 1.31 12.46
N GLN A 38 -8.09 1.56 11.32
CA GLN A 38 -7.86 0.80 10.10
C GLN A 38 -6.41 0.95 9.59
N LYS A 39 -5.86 2.17 9.64
CA LYS A 39 -4.46 2.42 9.29
C LYS A 39 -3.52 1.64 10.20
N GLU A 40 -3.77 1.64 11.51
CA GLU A 40 -2.97 0.90 12.49
C GLU A 40 -3.00 -0.60 12.23
N ILE A 41 -4.19 -1.19 12.07
CA ILE A 41 -4.36 -2.62 11.77
C ILE A 41 -3.61 -3.00 10.49
N LEU A 42 -3.76 -2.21 9.42
CA LEU A 42 -3.11 -2.48 8.14
C LEU A 42 -1.57 -2.37 8.25
N CYS A 43 -1.06 -1.32 8.89
CA CYS A 43 0.37 -1.12 9.09
C CYS A 43 0.98 -2.24 9.96
N ASN A 44 0.31 -2.64 11.03
CA ASN A 44 0.74 -3.75 11.89
C ASN A 44 0.77 -5.06 11.11
N TRP A 45 -0.25 -5.34 10.29
CA TRP A 45 -0.25 -6.52 9.44
C TRP A 45 0.93 -6.52 8.46
N ILE A 46 1.21 -5.38 7.83
CA ILE A 46 2.35 -5.23 6.91
C ILE A 46 3.67 -5.50 7.62
N ASP A 47 3.88 -4.93 8.81
CA ASP A 47 5.13 -5.08 9.58
C ASP A 47 5.37 -6.53 10.02
N LEU A 48 4.31 -7.21 10.48
CA LEU A 48 4.39 -8.59 10.95
C LEU A 48 4.61 -9.60 9.81
N ASN A 49 3.99 -9.37 8.64
CA ASN A 49 3.92 -10.36 7.57
C ASN A 49 4.97 -10.14 6.47
N LEU A 50 5.39 -8.90 6.23
CA LEU A 50 6.31 -8.58 5.14
C LEU A 50 7.70 -8.28 5.69
N THR A 51 8.73 -8.74 4.97
CA THR A 51 10.12 -8.38 5.29
C THR A 51 10.72 -7.61 4.14
N ARG A 52 11.16 -6.40 4.44
CA ARG A 52 11.80 -5.49 3.49
C ARG A 52 13.18 -6.01 3.04
N ILE A 53 13.48 -5.80 1.76
CA ILE A 53 14.80 -6.00 1.15
C ILE A 53 15.23 -4.72 0.41
N LYS A 54 16.44 -4.70 -0.15
CA LYS A 54 17.04 -3.49 -0.75
C LYS A 54 16.29 -2.99 -1.98
N ASP A 55 15.94 -3.92 -2.89
CA ASP A 55 15.46 -3.62 -4.23
C ASP A 55 14.08 -4.21 -4.47
N VAL A 56 13.33 -3.59 -5.39
CA VAL A 56 11.97 -4.05 -5.76
C VAL A 56 12.06 -5.45 -6.35
N ASN A 57 11.20 -6.36 -5.90
CA ASN A 57 11.21 -7.76 -6.29
C ASN A 57 9.91 -8.13 -7.01
N ASN A 58 10.00 -8.35 -8.33
CA ASN A 58 8.85 -8.73 -9.16
C ASN A 58 8.50 -10.23 -9.12
N ARG A 59 9.20 -11.03 -8.31
CA ARG A 59 8.93 -12.46 -8.12
C ARG A 59 8.04 -12.75 -6.91
N THR A 60 7.51 -11.73 -6.25
CA THR A 60 6.57 -11.86 -5.12
C THR A 60 5.13 -11.52 -5.55
N LEU A 61 4.19 -11.57 -4.62
CA LEU A 61 2.86 -11.02 -4.85
C LEU A 61 2.95 -9.50 -5.09
N ASP A 62 2.10 -9.01 -5.99
CA ASP A 62 1.89 -7.59 -6.22
C ASP A 62 0.90 -7.00 -5.19
N SER A 63 0.61 -5.71 -5.29
CA SER A 63 -0.30 -5.01 -4.37
C SER A 63 -1.70 -5.63 -4.33
N TYR A 64 -2.21 -6.16 -5.44
CA TYR A 64 -3.53 -6.78 -5.49
C TYR A 64 -3.55 -8.15 -4.79
N GLY A 65 -2.50 -8.95 -5.00
CA GLY A 65 -2.32 -10.21 -4.28
C GLY A 65 -2.11 -10.00 -2.78
N LEU A 66 -1.31 -9.01 -2.40
CA LEU A 66 -1.01 -8.67 -1.01
C LEU A 66 -2.24 -8.10 -0.27
N LYS A 67 -2.99 -7.18 -0.88
CA LYS A 67 -4.23 -6.69 -0.25
C LYS A 67 -5.21 -7.85 -0.01
N GLY A 68 -5.31 -8.80 -0.94
CA GLY A 68 -6.17 -9.97 -0.77
C GLY A 68 -5.71 -10.90 0.35
N ARG A 69 -4.40 -10.97 0.63
CA ARG A 69 -3.85 -11.69 1.80
C ARG A 69 -4.24 -10.99 3.10
N PHE A 70 -4.15 -9.67 3.14
CA PHE A 70 -4.62 -8.86 4.27
C PHE A 70 -6.11 -9.07 4.52
N GLU A 71 -6.95 -8.89 3.50
CA GLU A 71 -8.41 -9.03 3.58
C GLU A 71 -8.86 -10.39 4.15
N ARG A 72 -8.13 -11.47 3.84
CA ARG A 72 -8.43 -12.83 4.31
C ARG A 72 -7.75 -13.21 5.63
N SER A 73 -6.94 -12.32 6.20
CA SER A 73 -6.25 -12.59 7.46
C SER A 73 -7.17 -12.33 8.66
N PRO A 74 -6.90 -12.94 9.83
CA PRO A 74 -7.62 -12.62 11.06
C PRO A 74 -7.50 -11.12 11.39
N GLY A 75 -8.65 -10.44 11.55
CA GLY A 75 -8.71 -8.99 11.77
C GLY A 75 -8.53 -8.14 10.50
N GLY A 76 -8.37 -8.78 9.34
CA GLY A 76 -8.39 -8.10 8.04
C GLY A 76 -9.77 -7.57 7.68
N PHE A 77 -9.80 -6.56 6.81
CA PHE A 77 -11.02 -5.97 6.27
C PHE A 77 -10.83 -5.55 4.82
N TYR A 78 -11.93 -5.29 4.11
CA TYR A 78 -11.90 -4.88 2.71
C TYR A 78 -11.22 -3.53 2.52
N ILE A 79 -10.28 -3.44 1.58
CA ILE A 79 -9.61 -2.20 1.21
C ILE A 79 -9.40 -2.11 -0.31
N LEU A 80 -9.38 -0.88 -0.81
CA LEU A 80 -8.99 -0.61 -2.18
C LEU A 80 -7.50 -0.95 -2.40
N ASN A 81 -7.14 -1.40 -3.59
CA ASN A 81 -5.73 -1.64 -3.97
C ASN A 81 -4.88 -0.38 -3.75
N GLY A 82 -5.46 0.79 -4.03
CA GLY A 82 -4.90 2.09 -3.72
C GLY A 82 -4.55 2.27 -2.24
N ALA A 83 -5.46 1.93 -1.33
CA ALA A 83 -5.21 2.05 0.12
C ALA A 83 -4.03 1.18 0.56
N PHE A 84 -3.93 -0.06 0.05
CA PHE A 84 -2.78 -0.92 0.34
C PHE A 84 -1.46 -0.33 -0.18
N LYS A 85 -1.44 0.19 -1.42
CA LYS A 85 -0.26 0.89 -1.96
C LYS A 85 0.13 2.09 -1.12
N GLY A 86 -0.86 2.88 -0.70
CA GLY A 86 -0.66 4.05 0.15
C GLY A 86 -0.02 3.68 1.48
N ALA A 87 -0.48 2.60 2.12
CA ALA A 87 0.14 2.07 3.35
C ALA A 87 1.60 1.66 3.14
N MET A 88 1.91 0.97 2.03
CA MET A 88 3.28 0.56 1.71
C MET A 88 4.21 1.77 1.52
N VAL A 89 3.75 2.82 0.82
CA VAL A 89 4.48 4.09 0.69
C VAL A 89 4.64 4.77 2.05
N HIS A 90 3.56 4.85 2.84
CA HIS A 90 3.57 5.42 4.18
C HIS A 90 4.65 4.78 5.07
N MET A 91 4.77 3.46 5.00
CA MET A 91 5.78 2.70 5.75
C MET A 91 7.18 2.75 5.13
N GLY A 92 7.35 3.35 3.94
CA GLY A 92 8.65 3.54 3.29
C GLY A 92 9.14 2.34 2.48
N TYR A 93 8.24 1.52 1.94
CA TYR A 93 8.58 0.50 0.95
C TYR A 93 8.79 1.14 -0.43
N LYS A 94 9.77 0.62 -1.18
CA LYS A 94 9.97 0.95 -2.59
C LYS A 94 8.99 0.15 -3.43
N HIS A 95 8.56 0.69 -4.56
CA HIS A 95 7.59 0.04 -5.43
C HIS A 95 7.94 0.17 -6.93
N SER A 96 7.37 -0.73 -7.74
CA SER A 96 7.34 -0.58 -9.20
C SER A 96 6.28 0.43 -9.63
N LYS A 97 6.24 0.75 -10.93
CA LYS A 97 5.14 1.50 -11.55
C LYS A 97 4.07 0.53 -12.08
N GLY A 98 2.88 1.03 -12.44
CA GLY A 98 1.78 0.26 -13.03
C GLY A 98 0.50 0.22 -12.19
N ILE A 99 -0.48 -0.58 -12.64
CA ILE A 99 -1.77 -0.75 -11.94
C ILE A 99 -1.61 -1.57 -10.67
N ASN A 100 -0.81 -2.63 -10.69
CA ASN A 100 -0.44 -3.39 -9.50
C ASN A 100 1.05 -3.22 -9.22
N TRP A 101 1.40 -2.99 -7.96
CA TRP A 101 2.77 -2.66 -7.59
C TRP A 101 3.48 -3.86 -6.98
N TYR A 102 4.69 -4.14 -7.46
CA TYR A 102 5.63 -4.97 -6.73
C TYR A 102 6.41 -4.12 -5.75
N PHE A 103 6.82 -4.71 -4.62
CA PHE A 103 7.53 -4.00 -3.56
C PHE A 103 8.91 -4.60 -3.31
N ASN A 104 9.76 -3.88 -2.59
CA ASN A 104 11.04 -4.40 -2.10
C ASN A 104 10.83 -5.32 -0.89
N ILE A 105 10.17 -6.45 -1.11
CA ILE A 105 9.92 -7.49 -0.10
C ILE A 105 10.53 -8.83 -0.50
N LYS A 106 10.87 -9.65 0.49
CA LYS A 106 11.18 -11.07 0.27
C LYS A 106 9.88 -11.86 0.03
N LYS A 107 9.99 -13.17 -0.25
CA LYS A 107 8.81 -14.05 -0.30
C LYS A 107 7.94 -13.83 0.93
N VAL A 108 6.64 -13.63 0.69
CA VAL A 108 5.62 -13.49 1.74
C VAL A 108 5.62 -14.78 2.57
N LYS A 109 5.55 -14.65 3.89
CA LYS A 109 5.53 -15.77 4.81
C LYS A 109 4.22 -16.57 4.71
#